data_AF-A0A8J6RVP2-F1
#
_entry.id   AF-A0A8J6RVP2-F1
#
_cell.length_a   1.000
_cell.length_b   1.000
_cell.length_c   1.000
_cell.angle_alpha   90.00
_cell.angle_beta   90.00
_cell.angle_gamma   90.00
#
_symmetry.space_group_name_H-M   'P 1'
#
loop_
_entity.id
_entity.type
_entity.pdbx_description
1 polymer ?
#
loop_
_entity_poly.entity_id
_entity_poly.type
_entity_poly.pdbx_seq_one_letter_code
_entity_poly.pdbx_strand_id
1 'polypeptide(L)'
;MLSQIVRPMVRTQIRSLANSLATRSTLISTIAQWLGFLGVQAQVTHLEADSDQKISICLTVGKPEGCDSHDWQQIVHNLNQGANDVPVEYLQPQLTPQQQSKLQRLFAYLIQVAEPEVRVGWEIRSHQLQALGLDEEMLLGIRSALKVPQSLDRLMAGIDPDLAAIALPKAVSIAWLDGQVNSSEDDALTALLEVMKQPAKL
;
A
#
# COMPACT_ATOMS: atom_id res chain seq x y z
N MET A 1 -0.26 -13.45 -12.48
CA MET A 1 0.54 -14.69 -12.32
C MET A 1 1.29 -14.78 -10.98
N LEU A 2 1.95 -13.72 -10.48
CA LEU A 2 2.62 -13.72 -9.16
C LEU A 2 1.69 -14.07 -7.97
N SER A 3 0.46 -13.53 -7.95
CA SER A 3 -0.53 -13.84 -6.90
C SER A 3 -0.97 -15.31 -6.85
N GLN A 4 -0.93 -16.02 -7.98
CA GLN A 4 -1.28 -17.45 -8.08
C GLN A 4 -0.16 -18.36 -7.59
N ILE A 5 1.08 -17.89 -7.50
CA ILE A 5 2.23 -18.66 -7.01
C ILE A 5 2.53 -18.30 -5.54
N VAL A 6 2.48 -17.01 -5.21
CA VAL A 6 2.79 -16.51 -3.86
C VAL A 6 1.73 -16.96 -2.85
N ARG A 7 0.42 -16.92 -3.18
CA ARG A 7 -0.63 -17.31 -2.22
C ARG A 7 -0.60 -18.80 -1.84
N PRO A 8 -0.47 -19.76 -2.78
CA PRO A 8 -0.30 -21.17 -2.42
C PRO A 8 1.01 -21.44 -1.66
N MET A 9 2.10 -20.75 -2.01
CA MET A 9 3.37 -20.88 -1.31
C MET A 9 3.28 -20.40 0.15
N VAL A 10 2.70 -19.22 0.38
CA VAL A 10 2.43 -18.68 1.72
C VAL A 10 1.51 -19.62 2.50
N ARG A 11 0.43 -20.14 1.88
CA ARG A 11 -0.47 -21.11 2.52
C ARG A 11 0.25 -22.41 2.91
N THR A 12 1.21 -22.85 2.10
CA THR A 12 2.00 -24.04 2.36
C THR A 12 3.01 -23.81 3.48
N GLN A 13 3.65 -22.64 3.52
CA GLN A 13 4.56 -22.23 4.59
C GLN A 13 3.80 -22.03 5.92
N ILE A 14 2.60 -21.44 5.92
CA ILE A 14 1.74 -21.33 7.10
C ILE A 14 1.34 -22.72 7.62
N ARG A 15 0.95 -23.64 6.74
CA ARG A 15 0.67 -25.03 7.12
C ARG A 15 1.90 -25.74 7.68
N SER A 16 3.07 -25.50 7.08
CA SER A 16 4.34 -26.04 7.58
C SER A 16 4.71 -25.46 8.94
N LEU A 17 4.42 -24.18 9.19
CA LEU A 17 4.63 -23.52 10.48
C LEU A 17 3.69 -24.08 11.56
N ALA A 18 2.42 -24.30 11.22
CA ALA A 18 1.44 -24.92 12.11
C ALA A 18 1.80 -26.35 12.52
N ASN A 19 2.53 -27.07 11.66
CA ASN A 19 2.98 -28.44 11.91
C ASN A 19 4.44 -28.52 12.43
N SER A 20 5.13 -27.39 12.58
CA SER A 20 6.53 -27.35 13.03
C SER A 20 6.60 -27.32 14.55
N LEU A 21 7.50 -28.12 15.14
CA LEU A 21 7.84 -28.06 16.58
C LEU A 21 8.76 -26.87 16.93
N ALA A 22 9.30 -26.17 15.91
CA ALA A 22 10.15 -25.00 16.03
C ALA A 22 9.49 -23.75 15.40
N THR A 23 8.18 -23.59 15.60
CA THR A 23 7.36 -22.56 14.94
C THR A 23 7.94 -21.15 15.07
N ARG A 24 8.52 -20.79 16.23
CA ARG A 24 9.06 -19.45 16.47
C ARG A 24 10.27 -19.13 15.59
N SER A 25 11.28 -20.00 15.56
CA SER A 25 12.49 -19.76 14.77
C SER A 25 12.22 -19.88 13.25
N THR A 26 11.37 -20.82 12.85
CA THR A 26 10.95 -20.95 11.44
C THR A 26 10.16 -19.72 10.99
N LEU A 27 9.22 -19.22 11.80
CA LEU A 27 8.45 -18.02 11.48
C LEU A 27 9.35 -16.78 11.34
N ILE A 28 10.28 -16.60 12.29
CA ILE A 28 11.27 -15.51 12.24
C ILE A 28 12.08 -15.55 10.94
N SER A 29 12.66 -16.71 10.61
CA SER A 29 13.47 -16.87 9.40
C SER A 29 12.66 -16.64 8.12
N THR A 30 11.41 -17.08 8.10
CA THR A 30 10.52 -16.96 6.94
C THR A 30 10.15 -15.49 6.67
N ILE A 31 9.82 -14.73 7.73
CA ILE A 31 9.50 -13.31 7.61
C ILE A 31 10.72 -12.51 7.15
N ALA A 32 11.89 -12.75 7.75
CA ALA A 32 13.13 -12.08 7.34
C ALA A 32 13.48 -12.40 5.88
N GLN A 33 13.28 -13.64 5.44
CA GLN A 33 13.54 -14.06 4.06
C GLN A 33 12.55 -13.44 3.06
N TRP A 34 11.26 -13.34 3.41
CA TRP A 34 10.28 -12.65 2.57
C TRP A 34 10.60 -11.17 2.37
N LEU A 35 11.01 -10.47 3.43
CA LEU A 35 11.46 -9.08 3.34
C LEU A 35 12.78 -8.98 2.55
N GLY A 36 13.67 -9.96 2.68
CA GLY A 36 14.89 -10.07 1.87
C GLY A 36 14.61 -10.18 0.37
N PHE A 37 13.56 -10.90 -0.04
CA PHE A 37 13.15 -10.93 -1.46
C PHE A 37 12.68 -9.58 -2.01
N LEU A 38 12.32 -8.64 -1.13
CA LEU A 38 11.96 -7.26 -1.49
C LEU A 38 13.18 -6.31 -1.43
N GLY A 39 14.39 -6.84 -1.24
CA GLY A 39 15.62 -6.05 -1.10
C GLY A 39 15.74 -5.33 0.25
N VAL A 40 14.98 -5.79 1.26
CA VAL A 40 14.93 -5.19 2.60
C VAL A 40 15.58 -6.15 3.60
N GLN A 41 16.66 -5.71 4.23
CA GLN A 41 17.24 -6.44 5.36
C GLN A 41 16.38 -6.22 6.60
N ALA A 42 15.79 -7.28 7.13
CA ALA A 42 14.94 -7.21 8.32
C ALA A 42 15.35 -8.25 9.35
N GLN A 43 15.38 -7.83 10.61
CA GLN A 43 15.62 -8.71 11.76
C GLN A 43 14.39 -8.67 12.68
N VAL A 44 13.81 -9.83 12.96
CA VAL A 44 12.75 -9.95 13.96
C VAL A 44 13.39 -9.87 15.35
N THR A 45 13.05 -8.84 16.12
CA THR A 45 13.58 -8.63 17.47
C THR A 45 12.66 -9.21 18.54
N HIS A 46 11.35 -9.13 18.35
CA HIS A 46 10.35 -9.70 19.26
C HIS A 46 9.24 -10.40 18.48
N LEU A 47 8.75 -11.52 19.03
CA LEU A 47 7.62 -12.27 18.49
C LEU A 47 6.81 -12.81 19.65
N GLU A 48 5.58 -12.32 19.78
CA GLU A 48 4.65 -12.70 20.84
C GLU A 48 3.33 -13.18 20.24
N ALA A 49 2.77 -14.23 20.81
CA ALA A 49 1.42 -14.69 20.48
C ALA A 49 0.49 -14.13 21.56
N ASP A 50 -0.48 -13.33 21.13
CA ASP A 50 -1.50 -12.74 21.98
C ASP A 50 -2.65 -13.75 22.19
N SER A 51 -3.36 -13.63 23.31
CA SER A 51 -4.57 -14.38 23.63
C SER A 51 -5.67 -14.25 22.56
N ASP A 52 -5.65 -13.19 21.77
CA ASP A 52 -6.58 -12.91 20.67
C ASP A 52 -6.26 -13.66 19.36
N GLN A 53 -5.46 -14.73 19.40
CA GLN A 53 -4.97 -15.46 18.21
C GLN A 53 -4.18 -14.60 17.22
N LYS A 54 -3.61 -13.48 17.70
CA LYS A 54 -2.76 -12.59 16.92
C LYS A 54 -1.29 -12.87 17.23
N ILE A 55 -0.43 -12.70 16.23
CA ILE A 55 1.02 -12.74 16.43
C ILE A 55 1.53 -11.32 16.24
N SER A 56 2.06 -10.74 17.30
CA SER A 56 2.71 -9.43 17.30
C SER A 56 4.20 -9.61 17.04
N ILE A 57 4.73 -8.86 16.09
CA ILE A 57 6.11 -8.99 15.63
C ILE A 57 6.75 -7.59 15.65
N CYS A 58 7.88 -7.46 16.31
CA CYS A 58 8.74 -6.28 16.19
C CYS A 58 9.87 -6.58 15.21
N LEU A 59 10.06 -5.67 14.26
CA LEU A 59 11.06 -5.78 13.21
C LEU A 59 12.01 -4.59 13.31
N THR A 60 13.30 -4.86 13.16
CA THR A 60 14.30 -3.84 12.83
C THR A 60 14.59 -3.94 11.35
N VAL A 61 14.42 -2.83 10.64
CA VAL A 61 14.59 -2.75 9.19
C VAL A 61 15.84 -1.94 8.88
N GLY A 62 16.75 -2.52 8.08
CA GLY A 62 17.93 -1.86 7.53
C GLY A 62 17.62 -1.12 6.23
N LYS A 63 18.60 -0.33 5.76
CA LYS A 63 18.49 0.40 4.49
C LYS A 63 18.23 -0.59 3.34
N PRO A 64 17.17 -0.39 2.54
CA PRO A 64 16.96 -1.18 1.33
C PRO A 64 18.10 -1.03 0.31
N GLU A 65 18.35 -2.07 -0.49
CA GLU A 65 19.46 -2.09 -1.45
C GLU A 65 19.36 -0.96 -2.50
N GLY A 66 18.15 -0.64 -2.96
CA GLY A 66 17.89 0.41 -3.95
C GLY A 66 17.64 1.82 -3.40
N CYS A 67 17.73 2.03 -2.09
CA CYS A 67 17.50 3.34 -1.46
C CYS A 67 18.81 4.12 -1.30
N ASP A 68 18.83 5.40 -1.69
CA ASP A 68 19.97 6.28 -1.51
C ASP A 68 20.28 6.50 -0.02
N SER A 69 21.57 6.49 0.32
CA SER A 69 22.01 6.60 1.73
C SER A 69 21.61 7.93 2.37
N HIS A 70 21.53 9.01 1.57
CA HIS A 70 21.09 10.32 2.02
C HIS A 70 19.61 10.32 2.42
N ASP A 71 18.76 9.76 1.58
CA ASP A 71 17.32 9.69 1.83
C ASP A 71 17.00 8.80 3.03
N TRP A 72 17.71 7.67 3.15
CA TRP A 72 17.59 6.81 4.32
C TRP A 72 18.01 7.51 5.62
N GLN A 73 19.10 8.28 5.58
CA GLN A 73 19.53 9.09 6.73
C GLN A 73 18.49 10.15 7.08
N GLN A 74 17.89 10.80 6.09
CA GLN A 74 16.82 11.78 6.31
C GLN A 74 15.58 11.14 6.94
N ILE A 75 15.17 9.96 6.48
CA ILE A 75 14.05 9.20 7.08
C ILE A 75 14.33 8.89 8.55
N VAL A 76 15.51 8.32 8.85
CA VAL A 76 15.92 8.00 10.23
C VAL A 76 15.98 9.27 11.08
N HIS A 77 16.47 10.37 10.54
CA HIS A 77 16.53 11.65 11.22
C HIS A 77 15.13 12.18 11.56
N ASN A 78 14.20 12.18 10.58
CA ASN A 78 12.82 12.62 10.77
C ASN A 78 12.09 11.78 11.83
N LEU A 79 12.26 10.45 11.80
CA LEU A 79 11.68 9.53 12.79
C LEU A 79 12.22 9.78 14.20
N ASN A 80 13.52 10.07 14.33
CA ASN A 80 14.12 10.38 15.63
C ASN A 80 13.70 11.75 16.19
N GLN A 81 13.31 12.69 15.33
CA GLN A 81 12.76 13.98 15.75
C GLN A 81 11.27 13.89 16.12
N GLY A 82 10.53 12.94 15.53
CA GLY A 82 9.12 12.67 15.79
C GLY A 82 8.82 11.91 17.08
N ALA A 83 9.60 12.11 18.16
CA ALA A 83 9.56 11.32 19.41
C ALA A 83 8.22 11.36 20.20
N ASN A 84 7.17 12.00 19.67
CA ASN A 84 5.82 12.04 20.22
C ASN A 84 4.76 11.42 19.30
N ASP A 85 5.16 10.71 18.23
CA ASP A 85 4.19 9.96 17.43
C ASP A 85 3.63 8.81 18.26
N VAL A 86 2.33 8.95 18.56
CA VAL A 86 1.52 7.98 19.29
C VAL A 86 1.62 6.64 18.57
N PRO A 87 1.73 5.50 19.29
CA PRO A 87 1.75 4.18 18.66
C PRO A 87 0.52 4.05 17.75
N VAL A 88 0.79 3.93 16.45
CA VAL A 88 -0.23 3.87 15.41
C VAL A 88 -0.85 2.47 15.44
N GLU A 89 -1.78 2.24 16.38
CA GLU A 89 -2.71 1.12 16.32
C GLU A 89 -3.57 1.29 15.07
N TYR A 90 -3.18 0.68 13.94
CA TYR A 90 -4.02 0.51 12.75
C TYR A 90 -4.78 1.75 12.27
N LEU A 91 -4.31 2.97 12.57
CA LEU A 91 -4.94 4.16 12.05
C LEU A 91 -4.52 4.22 10.59
N GLN A 92 -5.44 3.85 9.70
CA GLN A 92 -5.49 4.48 8.40
C GLN A 92 -5.23 5.97 8.65
N PRO A 93 -4.29 6.61 7.92
CA PRO A 93 -4.00 8.03 8.13
C PRO A 93 -5.34 8.76 8.18
N GLN A 94 -5.58 9.54 9.23
CA GLN A 94 -6.85 10.25 9.40
C GLN A 94 -6.94 11.31 8.32
N LEU A 95 -7.40 10.87 7.14
CA LEU A 95 -7.60 11.70 5.99
C LEU A 95 -8.73 12.65 6.33
N THR A 96 -8.51 13.93 6.09
CA THR A 96 -9.63 14.87 6.11
C THR A 96 -10.67 14.42 5.07
N PRO A 97 -11.97 14.72 5.26
CA PRO A 97 -12.99 14.36 4.29
C PRO A 97 -12.69 14.85 2.86
N GLN A 98 -11.98 15.98 2.76
CA GLN A 98 -11.52 16.51 1.48
C GLN A 98 -10.41 15.67 0.84
N GLN A 99 -9.41 15.22 1.61
CA GLN A 99 -8.36 14.32 1.14
C GLN A 99 -8.92 12.94 0.76
N GLN A 100 -9.83 12.40 1.57
CA GLN A 100 -10.52 11.14 1.28
C GLN A 100 -11.31 11.23 -0.03
N SER A 101 -12.08 12.31 -0.23
CA SER A 101 -12.81 12.53 -1.48
C SER A 101 -11.89 12.65 -2.70
N LYS A 102 -10.72 13.29 -2.56
CA LYS A 102 -9.73 13.37 -3.65
C LYS A 102 -9.17 11.99 -4.00
N LEU A 103 -8.79 11.19 -3.00
CA LEU A 103 -8.30 9.83 -3.23
C LEU A 103 -9.36 8.92 -3.85
N GLN A 104 -10.61 9.02 -3.41
CA GLN A 104 -11.72 8.28 -4.01
C GLN A 104 -11.87 8.60 -5.49
N ARG A 105 -11.74 9.88 -5.88
CA ARG A 105 -11.80 10.31 -7.28
C ARG A 105 -10.57 9.88 -8.08
N LEU A 106 -9.39 9.90 -7.48
CA LEU A 106 -8.16 9.40 -8.09
C LEU A 106 -8.25 7.90 -8.39
N PHE A 107 -8.71 7.11 -7.43
CA PHE A 107 -8.89 5.66 -7.60
C PHE A 107 -10.00 5.35 -8.60
N ALA A 108 -11.09 6.13 -8.60
CA ALA A 108 -12.13 6.02 -9.61
C ALA A 108 -11.59 6.34 -11.02
N TYR A 109 -10.74 7.36 -11.16
CA TYR A 109 -10.10 7.69 -12.42
C TYR A 109 -9.24 6.55 -12.93
N LEU A 110 -8.35 5.97 -12.10
CA LEU A 110 -7.54 4.81 -12.46
C LEU A 110 -8.40 3.65 -12.98
N ILE A 111 -9.51 3.37 -12.28
CA ILE A 111 -10.45 2.31 -12.71
C ILE A 111 -11.14 2.64 -14.03
N GLN A 112 -11.48 3.91 -14.30
CA GLN A 112 -12.10 4.33 -15.55
C GLN A 112 -11.13 4.25 -16.73
N VAL A 113 -9.89 4.68 -16.54
CA VAL A 113 -8.88 4.69 -17.62
C VAL A 113 -8.31 3.30 -17.90
N ALA A 114 -8.41 2.35 -16.96
CA ALA A 114 -8.10 0.94 -17.17
C ALA A 114 -8.88 0.35 -18.37
N GLU A 115 -10.18 0.64 -18.44
CA GLU A 115 -11.08 0.13 -19.50
C GLU A 115 -12.05 1.24 -19.95
N PRO A 116 -11.64 2.16 -20.84
CA PRO A 116 -12.45 3.33 -21.21
C PRO A 116 -13.75 2.97 -21.95
N GLU A 117 -13.77 1.82 -22.64
CA GLU A 117 -14.87 1.41 -23.52
C GLU A 117 -15.85 0.43 -22.87
N VAL A 118 -15.51 -0.13 -21.72
CA VAL A 118 -16.33 -1.14 -21.02
C VAL A 118 -16.97 -0.50 -19.80
N ARG A 119 -18.28 -0.74 -19.60
CA ARG A 119 -18.91 -0.37 -18.32
C ARG A 119 -18.22 -1.15 -17.22
N VAL A 120 -17.49 -0.43 -16.36
CA VAL A 120 -16.79 -0.97 -15.20
C VAL A 120 -17.70 -1.95 -14.46
N GLY A 121 -17.31 -3.23 -14.45
CA GLY A 121 -18.00 -4.29 -13.71
C GLY A 121 -17.80 -4.12 -12.21
N TRP A 122 -18.50 -3.14 -11.63
CA TRP A 122 -18.29 -2.69 -10.25
C TRP A 122 -18.34 -3.82 -9.23
N GLU A 123 -19.27 -4.77 -9.38
CA GLU A 123 -19.40 -5.90 -8.45
C GLU A 123 -18.16 -6.80 -8.40
N ILE A 124 -17.42 -6.92 -9.51
CA ILE A 124 -16.18 -7.71 -9.55
C ILE A 124 -15.02 -6.87 -8.98
N ARG A 125 -14.93 -5.60 -9.38
CA ARG A 125 -13.86 -4.71 -8.92
C ARG A 125 -13.99 -4.37 -7.43
N SER A 126 -15.20 -4.25 -6.88
CA SER A 126 -15.42 -3.96 -5.45
C SER A 126 -14.83 -5.05 -4.57
N HIS A 127 -15.02 -6.32 -4.91
CA HIS A 127 -14.41 -7.45 -4.21
C HIS A 127 -12.89 -7.44 -4.28
N GLN A 128 -12.31 -7.07 -5.44
CA GLN A 128 -10.87 -6.96 -5.60
C GLN A 128 -10.29 -5.80 -4.77
N LEU A 129 -10.97 -4.64 -4.76
CA LEU A 129 -10.59 -3.47 -3.98
C LEU A 129 -10.69 -3.73 -2.47
N GLN A 130 -11.73 -4.45 -2.03
CA GLN A 130 -11.87 -4.88 -0.64
C GLN A 130 -10.73 -5.82 -0.23
N ALA A 131 -10.29 -6.70 -1.14
CA ALA A 131 -9.13 -7.56 -0.90
C ALA A 131 -7.79 -6.80 -0.83
N LEU A 132 -7.74 -5.56 -1.32
CA LEU A 132 -6.62 -4.63 -1.15
C LEU A 132 -6.68 -3.83 0.17
N GLY A 133 -7.66 -4.12 1.04
CA GLY A 133 -7.81 -3.46 2.33
C GLY A 133 -8.41 -2.06 2.24
N LEU A 134 -9.19 -1.77 1.17
CA LEU A 134 -10.04 -0.58 1.11
C LEU A 134 -11.31 -0.83 1.94
N ASP A 135 -11.60 0.11 2.82
CA ASP A 135 -12.77 0.15 3.70
C ASP A 135 -14.04 0.51 2.92
N GLU A 136 -15.19 0.23 3.53
CA GLU A 136 -16.50 0.36 2.88
C GLU A 136 -16.84 1.81 2.50
N GLU A 137 -16.43 2.79 3.32
CA GLU A 137 -16.62 4.22 3.02
C GLU A 137 -15.84 4.63 1.77
N MET A 138 -14.58 4.18 1.68
CA MET A 138 -13.74 4.40 0.49
C MET A 138 -14.33 3.77 -0.77
N LEU A 139 -14.85 2.54 -0.68
CA LEU A 139 -15.50 1.85 -1.80
C LEU A 139 -16.75 2.59 -2.28
N LEU A 140 -17.59 3.07 -1.37
CA LEU A 140 -18.80 3.85 -1.71
C LEU A 140 -18.45 5.19 -2.37
N GLY A 141 -17.39 5.85 -1.89
CA GLY A 141 -16.87 7.07 -2.47
C GLY A 141 -16.33 6.87 -3.88
N ILE A 142 -15.55 5.81 -4.10
CA ILE A 142 -15.06 5.42 -5.44
C ILE A 142 -16.24 5.14 -6.37
N ARG A 143 -17.24 4.35 -5.93
CA ARG A 143 -18.45 4.05 -6.73
C ARG A 143 -19.18 5.32 -7.18
N SER A 144 -19.24 6.31 -6.29
CA SER A 144 -19.89 7.58 -6.57
C SER A 144 -19.06 8.41 -7.56
N ALA A 145 -17.74 8.44 -7.38
CA ALA A 145 -16.82 9.14 -8.26
C ALA A 145 -16.73 8.53 -9.66
N LEU A 146 -16.92 7.21 -9.81
CA LEU A 146 -16.98 6.52 -11.10
C LEU A 146 -18.10 7.01 -12.03
N LYS A 147 -19.13 7.65 -11.49
CA LYS A 147 -20.23 8.22 -12.28
C LYS A 147 -19.89 9.57 -12.90
N VAL A 148 -18.80 10.21 -12.45
CA VAL A 148 -18.38 11.54 -12.88
C VAL A 148 -17.07 11.41 -13.64
N PRO A 149 -16.99 11.87 -14.90
CA PRO A 149 -15.73 11.93 -15.62
C PRO A 149 -14.74 12.83 -14.87
N GLN A 150 -13.58 12.31 -14.52
CA GLN A 150 -12.51 13.06 -13.86
C GLN A 150 -11.41 13.41 -14.88
N SER A 151 -10.74 14.55 -14.68
CA SER A 151 -9.55 14.91 -15.45
C SER A 151 -8.32 14.86 -14.54
N LEU A 152 -7.24 14.23 -15.01
CA LEU A 152 -6.01 14.02 -14.24
C LEU A 152 -5.45 15.34 -13.68
N ASP A 153 -5.39 16.40 -14.50
CA ASP A 153 -4.89 17.72 -14.08
C ASP A 153 -5.63 18.32 -12.87
N ARG A 154 -6.94 18.08 -12.78
CA ARG A 154 -7.77 18.59 -11.68
C ARG A 154 -7.64 17.74 -10.42
N LEU A 155 -7.35 16.45 -10.59
CA LEU A 155 -7.10 15.54 -9.48
C LEU A 155 -5.74 15.79 -8.85
N MET A 156 -4.73 16.07 -9.67
CA MET A 156 -3.37 16.40 -9.22
C MET A 156 -3.26 17.78 -8.60
N ALA A 157 -4.17 18.71 -8.94
CA ALA A 157 -4.25 20.02 -8.31
C ALA A 157 -4.54 19.91 -6.79
N GLY A 158 -3.50 20.17 -5.99
CA GLY A 158 -3.57 20.24 -4.54
C GLY A 158 -3.60 18.87 -3.84
N ILE A 159 -3.04 17.83 -4.46
CA ILE A 159 -2.51 16.70 -3.68
C ILE A 159 -1.20 17.17 -3.06
N ASP A 160 -1.09 17.05 -1.74
CA ASP A 160 0.15 17.29 -1.03
C ASP A 160 1.08 16.04 -1.10
N PRO A 161 2.40 16.19 -0.90
CA PRO A 161 3.33 15.08 -1.01
C PRO A 161 3.03 13.90 -0.08
N ASP A 162 2.51 14.17 1.12
CA ASP A 162 2.18 13.15 2.12
C ASP A 162 0.97 12.31 1.69
N LEU A 163 -0.07 12.97 1.17
CA LEU A 163 -1.23 12.32 0.59
C LEU A 163 -0.85 11.50 -0.64
N ALA A 164 0.06 11.99 -1.47
CA ALA A 164 0.58 11.24 -2.62
C ALA A 164 1.35 10.00 -2.17
N ALA A 165 2.18 10.09 -1.12
CA ALA A 165 2.90 8.96 -0.55
C ALA A 165 1.96 7.87 -0.01
N ILE A 166 0.83 8.26 0.59
CA ILE A 166 -0.22 7.35 1.05
C ILE A 166 -0.98 6.74 -0.14
N ALA A 167 -1.25 7.55 -1.18
CA ALA A 167 -2.03 7.14 -2.35
C ALA A 167 -1.30 6.15 -3.24
N LEU A 168 0.00 6.36 -3.46
CA LEU A 168 0.78 5.69 -4.49
C LEU A 168 0.75 4.15 -4.36
N PRO A 169 0.99 3.52 -3.20
CA PRO A 169 0.96 2.06 -3.09
C PRO A 169 -0.41 1.47 -3.43
N LYS A 170 -1.49 2.17 -3.05
CA LYS A 170 -2.88 1.79 -3.36
C LYS A 170 -3.17 2.01 -4.85
N ALA A 171 -2.72 3.13 -5.42
CA ALA A 171 -2.87 3.45 -6.83
C ALA A 171 -2.19 2.41 -7.73
N VAL A 172 -0.94 2.02 -7.41
CA VAL A 172 -0.20 0.96 -8.12
C VAL A 172 -0.95 -0.37 -8.03
N SER A 173 -1.45 -0.72 -6.83
CA SER A 173 -2.20 -1.96 -6.63
C SER A 173 -3.50 -2.00 -7.45
N ILE A 174 -4.15 -0.84 -7.62
CA ILE A 174 -5.38 -0.69 -8.42
C ILE A 174 -5.08 -0.79 -9.91
N ALA A 175 -4.05 -0.08 -10.40
CA ALA A 175 -3.62 -0.12 -11.79
C ALA A 175 -3.14 -1.53 -12.21
N TRP A 176 -2.67 -2.34 -11.26
CA TRP A 176 -2.23 -3.70 -11.54
C TRP A 176 -3.34 -4.77 -11.45
N LEU A 177 -4.61 -4.39 -11.24
CA LEU A 177 -5.69 -5.35 -11.00
C LEU A 177 -5.95 -6.29 -12.19
N ASP A 178 -5.83 -5.78 -13.41
CA ASP A 178 -5.91 -6.53 -14.66
C ASP A 178 -4.56 -7.16 -15.07
N GLY A 179 -3.49 -6.84 -14.34
CA GLY A 179 -2.14 -7.31 -14.55
C GLY A 179 -1.37 -6.57 -15.64
N GLN A 180 -1.86 -5.43 -16.14
CA GLN A 180 -1.19 -4.59 -17.12
C GLN A 180 -1.43 -3.11 -16.83
N VAL A 181 -0.38 -2.30 -16.75
CA VAL A 181 -0.53 -0.84 -16.63
C VAL A 181 -0.60 -0.24 -18.02
N ASN A 182 -1.68 0.45 -18.35
CA ASN A 182 -1.81 1.16 -19.63
C ASN A 182 -1.18 2.57 -19.57
N SER A 183 -1.05 3.24 -20.72
CA SER A 183 -0.39 4.55 -20.79
C SER A 183 -1.07 5.62 -19.92
N SER A 184 -2.40 5.59 -19.80
CA SER A 184 -3.15 6.58 -19.02
C SER A 184 -3.00 6.35 -17.51
N GLU A 185 -2.88 5.09 -17.10
CA GLU A 185 -2.57 4.73 -15.71
C GLU A 185 -1.13 5.08 -15.36
N ASP A 186 -0.18 4.81 -16.27
CA ASP A 186 1.23 5.17 -16.11
C ASP A 186 1.42 6.69 -15.99
N ASP A 187 0.68 7.47 -16.80
CA ASP A 187 0.64 8.93 -16.69
C ASP A 187 0.14 9.39 -15.30
N ALA A 188 -0.87 8.73 -14.75
CA ALA A 188 -1.41 9.05 -13.43
C ALA A 188 -0.46 8.67 -12.29
N LEU A 189 0.22 7.52 -12.40
CA LEU A 189 1.23 7.08 -11.44
C LEU A 189 2.46 7.98 -11.48
N THR A 190 2.91 8.36 -12.68
CA THR A 190 4.02 9.29 -12.88
C THR A 190 3.66 10.67 -12.33
N ALA A 191 2.44 11.15 -12.55
CA ALA A 191 1.99 12.41 -11.97
C ALA A 191 2.00 12.39 -10.43
N LEU A 192 1.59 11.29 -9.80
CA LEU A 192 1.69 11.12 -8.34
C LEU A 192 3.15 11.15 -7.86
N LEU A 193 4.05 10.47 -8.58
CA LEU A 193 5.49 10.48 -8.28
C LEU A 193 6.07 11.89 -8.39
N GLU A 194 5.69 12.66 -9.42
CA GLU A 194 6.14 14.04 -9.59
C GLU A 194 5.63 14.95 -8.46
N VAL A 195 4.39 14.75 -7.97
CA VAL A 195 3.87 15.48 -6.79
C VAL A 195 4.70 15.16 -5.54
N MET A 196 5.14 13.91 -5.35
CA MET A 196 5.99 13.52 -4.22
C MET A 196 7.41 14.12 -4.29
N LYS A 197 7.92 14.38 -5.50
CA LYS A 197 9.24 15.03 -5.69
C LYS A 197 9.21 16.54 -5.45
N GLN A 198 8.02 17.16 -5.50
CA GLN A 198 7.90 18.57 -5.20
C GLN A 198 8.01 18.79 -3.69
N PRO A 199 8.92 19.68 -3.23
CA PRO A 199 9.02 19.98 -1.80
C PRO A 199 7.66 20.52 -1.33
N ALA A 200 7.17 19.98 -0.22
CA ALA A 200 5.94 20.45 0.43
C ALA A 200 6.02 21.97 0.55
N LYS A 201 5.11 22.69 -0.12
CA LYS A 201 5.02 24.14 0.01
C LYS A 201 4.60 24.44 1.45
N LEU A 202 5.57 24.88 2.25
CA LEU A 202 5.39 25.52 3.55
C LEU A 202 4.49 26.75 3.43
#